data_AF-A0A5E6N4G8-F1
#
_entry.id   AF-A0A5E6N4G8-F1
#
_cell.length_a   1.000
_cell.length_b   1.000
_cell.length_c   1.000
_cell.angle_alpha   90.00
_cell.angle_beta   90.00
_cell.angle_gamma   90.00
#
_symmetry.space_group_name_H-M   'P 1'
#
loop_
_entity.id
_entity.type
_entity.pdbx_description
1 polymer ?
#
loop_
_entity_poly.entity_id
_entity_poly.type
_entity_poly.pdbx_seq_one_letter_code
_entity_poly.pdbx_strand_id
1 'polypeptide(L)'
;MIEYIPGLAGVPATESSISSIDGKNGILAYRGYSIEDLVKYASFEEVAMLLRDGELPSSDALADFQKVLHERYEVKRDIRLMMWALPANGHPMDVLQTTIASMATFYPDAGAQDPNSAYTQSALTKIIANMSTLVAMWARISTGYDPIPPSKEMSYAKNFLAMSFGEEPDDDIVKLFDACLILHAEHTINASTFSAMVTASTLANPFASVSAAVGTLAGSLHGGANEDVLNMLDEIGEVKNVRAYIENRLKNKAVIWGPGGGCSGFSYGFTFDDKQKEGDSGVAKNGVQLVVDPMSYQYLIGATADYLEDLQGSRFIIHNPNAKTTCGCGSSFSV
;
A
#
# COMPACT_ATOMS: atom_id res chain seq x y z
N MET A 1 -9.48 -21.03 -27.57
CA MET A 1 -8.18 -20.79 -26.90
C MET A 1 -8.41 -19.63 -25.96
N ILE A 2 -8.14 -19.77 -24.67
CA ILE A 2 -8.28 -18.65 -23.74
C ILE A 2 -7.11 -17.69 -24.02
N GLU A 3 -7.40 -16.41 -24.20
CA GLU A 3 -6.39 -15.39 -24.44
C GLU A 3 -5.48 -15.25 -23.20
N TYR A 4 -4.17 -15.18 -23.44
CA TYR A 4 -3.20 -14.96 -22.36
C TYR A 4 -3.23 -13.49 -21.95
N ILE A 5 -3.47 -13.22 -20.67
CA ILE A 5 -3.56 -11.87 -20.11
C ILE A 5 -2.41 -11.65 -19.11
N PRO A 6 -1.34 -10.93 -19.50
CA PRO A 6 -0.22 -10.61 -18.60
C PRO A 6 -0.70 -9.88 -17.33
N GLY A 7 -0.20 -10.32 -16.17
CA GLY A 7 -0.48 -9.67 -14.89
C GLY A 7 -1.95 -9.69 -14.44
N LEU A 8 -2.81 -10.48 -15.10
CA LEU A 8 -4.26 -10.51 -14.86
C LEU A 8 -4.94 -9.14 -15.06
N ALA A 9 -4.40 -8.30 -15.94
CA ALA A 9 -4.94 -6.97 -16.21
C ALA A 9 -6.40 -7.03 -16.69
N GLY A 10 -7.31 -6.38 -15.96
CA GLY A 10 -8.74 -6.36 -16.28
C GLY A 10 -9.46 -7.69 -16.02
N VAL A 11 -8.81 -8.70 -15.43
CA VAL A 11 -9.45 -9.98 -15.10
C VAL A 11 -10.09 -9.89 -13.70
N PRO A 12 -11.43 -9.97 -13.59
CA PRO A 12 -12.07 -10.04 -12.28
C PRO A 12 -11.74 -11.38 -11.62
N ALA A 13 -11.02 -11.32 -10.49
CA ALA A 13 -10.56 -12.52 -9.77
C ALA A 13 -11.54 -12.99 -8.68
N THR A 14 -12.31 -12.08 -8.08
CA THR A 14 -13.33 -12.41 -7.08
C THR A 14 -14.34 -11.27 -6.92
N GLU A 15 -15.41 -11.53 -6.16
CA GLU A 15 -16.33 -10.50 -5.65
C GLU A 15 -15.91 -10.13 -4.22
N SER A 16 -16.00 -8.85 -3.87
CA SER A 16 -15.67 -8.37 -2.53
C SER A 16 -16.63 -7.28 -2.08
N SER A 17 -16.98 -7.31 -0.80
CA SER A 17 -17.74 -6.26 -0.11
C SER A 17 -16.88 -5.44 0.86
N ILE A 18 -15.55 -5.58 0.80
CA ILE A 18 -14.61 -4.98 1.77
C ILE A 18 -14.32 -3.51 1.43
N SER A 19 -13.95 -3.26 0.18
CA SER A 19 -13.58 -1.92 -0.31
C SER A 19 -14.07 -1.69 -1.74
N SER A 20 -14.17 -0.42 -2.12
CA SER A 20 -14.45 -0.01 -3.48
C SER A 20 -13.56 1.17 -3.89
N ILE A 21 -13.18 1.18 -5.17
CA ILE A 21 -12.39 2.25 -5.78
C ILE A 21 -13.15 2.76 -7.01
N ASP A 22 -13.42 4.06 -7.02
CA ASP A 22 -13.77 4.78 -8.23
C ASP A 22 -12.57 5.64 -8.65
N GLY A 23 -11.71 5.05 -9.47
CA GLY A 23 -10.50 5.71 -9.95
C GLY A 23 -10.77 6.92 -10.86
N LYS A 24 -12.00 7.12 -11.35
CA LYS A 24 -12.35 8.31 -12.14
C LYS A 24 -12.65 9.50 -11.24
N ASN A 25 -13.37 9.26 -10.14
CA ASN A 25 -13.74 10.29 -9.18
C ASN A 25 -12.75 10.40 -8.00
N GLY A 26 -11.73 9.54 -7.96
CA GLY A 26 -10.73 9.53 -6.88
C GLY A 26 -11.29 9.03 -5.55
N ILE A 27 -12.37 8.24 -5.58
CA ILE A 27 -13.05 7.78 -4.36
C ILE A 27 -12.48 6.42 -3.95
N LEU A 28 -12.01 6.33 -2.71
CA LEU A 28 -11.74 5.07 -2.01
C LEU A 28 -12.72 4.97 -0.84
N ALA A 29 -13.39 3.83 -0.71
CA ALA A 29 -14.30 3.58 0.39
C ALA A 29 -14.07 2.20 1.02
N TYR A 30 -14.18 2.12 2.34
CA TYR A 30 -14.16 0.88 3.10
C TYR A 30 -15.57 0.60 3.62
N ARG A 31 -16.13 -0.56 3.26
CA ARG A 31 -17.51 -0.95 3.63
C ARG A 31 -18.56 0.15 3.33
N GLY A 32 -18.33 0.98 2.32
CA GLY A 32 -19.20 2.09 1.94
C GLY A 32 -18.93 3.44 2.63
N TYR A 33 -18.02 3.48 3.60
CA TYR A 33 -17.56 4.73 4.23
C TYR A 33 -16.42 5.35 3.43
N SER A 34 -16.47 6.66 3.19
CA SER A 34 -15.39 7.37 2.49
C SER A 34 -14.10 7.28 3.33
N ILE A 35 -12.96 7.12 2.66
CA ILE A 35 -11.67 7.10 3.36
C ILE A 35 -11.40 8.42 4.11
N GLU A 36 -11.89 9.53 3.57
CA GLU A 36 -11.77 10.88 4.13
C GLU A 36 -12.49 11.00 5.48
N ASP A 37 -13.72 10.47 5.56
CA ASP A 37 -14.48 10.43 6.81
C ASP A 37 -13.81 9.50 7.83
N LEU A 38 -13.32 8.34 7.40
CA LEU A 38 -12.63 7.40 8.30
C LEU A 38 -11.37 8.02 8.90
N VAL A 39 -10.52 8.64 8.10
CA VAL A 39 -9.31 9.33 8.60
C VAL A 39 -9.66 10.47 9.56
N LYS A 40 -10.78 11.16 9.33
CA LYS A 40 -11.16 12.33 10.13
C LYS A 40 -11.85 11.98 11.45
N TYR A 41 -12.60 10.87 11.49
CA TYR A 41 -13.53 10.60 12.59
C TYR A 41 -13.35 9.22 13.24
N ALA A 42 -12.56 8.32 12.66
CA ALA A 42 -12.31 7.00 13.21
C ALA A 42 -10.82 6.83 13.58
N SER A 43 -10.58 5.88 14.48
CA SER A 43 -9.26 5.35 14.81
C SER A 43 -8.91 4.13 13.93
N PHE A 44 -7.63 3.79 13.86
CA PHE A 44 -7.21 2.54 13.20
C PHE A 44 -7.91 1.31 13.79
N GLU A 45 -8.11 1.24 15.10
CA GLU A 45 -8.81 0.11 15.73
C GLU A 45 -10.28 -0.01 15.27
N GLU A 46 -10.98 1.10 15.12
CA GLU A 46 -12.34 1.13 14.56
C GLU A 46 -12.36 0.68 13.11
N VAL A 47 -11.40 1.14 12.29
CA VAL A 47 -11.27 0.74 10.89
C VAL A 47 -10.90 -0.74 10.75
N ALA A 48 -10.05 -1.27 11.62
CA ALA A 48 -9.71 -2.69 11.65
C ALA A 48 -10.95 -3.56 11.96
N MET A 49 -11.80 -3.13 12.91
CA MET A 49 -13.08 -3.78 13.19
C MET A 49 -14.06 -3.64 12.02
N LEU A 50 -14.17 -2.45 11.41
CA LEU A 50 -15.01 -2.21 10.23
C LEU A 50 -14.66 -3.16 9.09
N LEU A 51 -13.37 -3.29 8.76
CA LEU A 51 -12.91 -4.15 7.68
C LEU A 51 -13.18 -5.62 7.99
N ARG A 52 -12.98 -6.06 9.24
CA ARG A 52 -13.21 -7.44 9.68
C ARG A 52 -14.70 -7.79 9.74
N ASP A 53 -15.49 -6.96 10.39
CA ASP A 53 -16.86 -7.27 10.83
C ASP A 53 -17.93 -6.71 9.88
N GLY A 54 -17.57 -5.74 9.03
CA GLY A 54 -18.44 -5.13 8.02
C GLY A 54 -19.15 -3.86 8.47
N GLU A 55 -19.14 -3.55 9.77
CA GLU A 55 -19.79 -2.36 10.36
C GLU A 55 -18.88 -1.70 11.40
N LEU A 56 -19.06 -0.40 11.64
CA LEU A 56 -18.34 0.32 12.69
C LEU A 56 -18.76 -0.20 14.08
N PRO A 57 -17.81 -0.35 15.02
CA PRO A 57 -18.14 -0.85 16.35
C PRO A 57 -18.91 0.17 17.19
N SER A 58 -19.68 -0.32 18.17
CA SER A 58 -20.12 0.53 19.28
C SER A 58 -18.94 0.85 20.20
N SER A 59 -19.08 1.86 21.07
CA SER A 59 -18.05 2.21 22.06
C SER A 59 -17.68 1.03 22.96
N ASP A 60 -18.66 0.21 23.37
CA ASP A 60 -18.42 -0.97 24.20
C ASP A 60 -17.64 -2.05 23.43
N ALA A 61 -18.03 -2.32 22.18
CA ALA A 61 -17.35 -3.30 21.34
C ALA A 61 -15.91 -2.88 21.01
N LEU A 62 -15.66 -1.59 20.81
CA LEU A 62 -14.32 -1.03 20.63
C LEU A 62 -13.47 -1.21 21.89
N ALA A 63 -14.02 -0.88 23.06
CA ALA A 63 -13.30 -1.05 24.34
C ALA A 63 -12.92 -2.51 24.60
N ASP A 64 -13.84 -3.44 24.32
CA ASP A 64 -13.56 -4.89 24.41
C ASP A 64 -12.46 -5.31 23.42
N PHE A 65 -12.50 -4.81 22.19
CA PHE A 65 -11.48 -5.12 21.21
C PHE A 65 -10.10 -4.56 21.59
N GLN A 66 -10.03 -3.33 22.08
CA GLN A 66 -8.79 -2.72 22.56
C GLN A 66 -8.18 -3.54 23.71
N LYS A 67 -9.00 -3.98 24.66
CA LYS A 67 -8.56 -4.87 25.73
C LYS A 67 -7.99 -6.18 25.18
N VAL A 68 -8.66 -6.79 24.20
CA VAL A 68 -8.18 -8.01 23.53
C VAL A 68 -6.85 -7.77 22.83
N LEU A 69 -6.65 -6.62 22.18
CA LEU A 69 -5.37 -6.26 21.56
C LEU A 69 -4.26 -6.09 22.63
N HIS A 70 -4.55 -5.36 23.71
CA HIS A 70 -3.61 -5.12 24.82
C HIS A 70 -3.13 -6.42 25.47
N GLU A 71 -4.04 -7.38 25.68
CA GLU A 71 -3.70 -8.71 26.21
C GLU A 71 -2.88 -9.55 25.22
N ARG A 72 -2.90 -9.19 23.93
CA ARG A 72 -2.29 -9.96 22.85
C ARG A 72 -1.01 -9.34 22.30
N TYR A 73 -0.66 -8.10 22.61
CA TYR A 73 0.54 -7.46 22.09
C TYR A 73 1.84 -8.19 22.47
N GLU A 74 1.86 -8.88 23.60
CA GLU A 74 3.04 -9.64 24.00
C GLU A 74 3.29 -10.84 23.07
N VAL A 75 4.53 -10.92 22.60
CA VAL A 75 5.06 -12.04 21.83
C VAL A 75 5.74 -13.04 22.75
N LYS A 76 5.75 -14.33 22.38
CA LYS A 76 6.46 -15.37 23.14
C LYS A 76 7.97 -15.09 23.15
N ARG A 77 8.64 -15.48 24.23
CA ARG A 77 10.09 -15.30 24.40
C ARG A 77 10.89 -15.83 23.21
N ASP A 78 10.53 -17.00 22.72
CA ASP A 78 11.29 -17.66 21.64
C ASP A 78 11.19 -16.92 20.30
N ILE A 79 10.08 -16.21 20.05
CA ILE A 79 9.96 -15.30 18.89
C ILE A 79 10.97 -14.17 19.02
N ARG A 80 11.11 -13.57 20.22
CA ARG A 80 12.10 -12.51 20.46
C ARG A 80 13.53 -13.02 20.28
N LEU A 81 13.84 -14.21 20.81
CA LEU A 81 15.15 -14.83 20.68
C LEU A 81 15.48 -15.16 19.23
N MET A 82 14.50 -15.65 18.47
CA MET A 82 14.65 -15.91 17.04
C MET A 82 14.98 -14.63 16.29
N MET A 83 14.25 -13.54 16.54
CA MET A 83 14.54 -12.24 15.92
C MET A 83 15.92 -11.72 16.31
N TRP A 84 16.32 -11.85 17.57
CA TRP A 84 17.67 -11.51 18.03
C TRP A 84 18.79 -12.32 17.35
N ALA A 85 18.49 -13.52 16.88
CA ALA A 85 19.44 -14.36 16.16
C ALA A 85 19.58 -14.00 14.68
N LEU A 86 18.70 -13.15 14.13
CA LEU A 86 18.79 -12.70 12.75
C LEU A 86 19.91 -11.65 12.58
N PRO A 87 20.55 -11.58 11.39
CA PRO A 87 21.54 -10.55 11.12
C PRO A 87 20.95 -9.14 11.26
N ALA A 88 21.60 -8.27 12.04
CA ALA A 88 21.13 -6.90 12.29
C ALA A 88 20.97 -6.05 11.03
N ASN A 89 21.70 -6.39 9.95
CA ASN A 89 21.61 -5.75 8.64
C ASN A 89 20.63 -6.45 7.67
N GLY A 90 19.84 -7.43 8.15
CA GLY A 90 18.79 -8.05 7.36
C GLY A 90 17.69 -7.04 7.02
N HIS A 91 17.14 -7.13 5.80
CA HIS A 91 16.08 -6.24 5.37
C HIS A 91 14.85 -6.40 6.29
N PRO A 92 14.25 -5.31 6.81
CA PRO A 92 13.13 -5.41 7.76
C PRO A 92 11.95 -6.27 7.26
N MET A 93 11.67 -6.23 5.95
CA MET A 93 10.61 -7.07 5.35
C MET A 93 10.93 -8.57 5.38
N ASP A 94 12.18 -8.98 5.17
CA ASP A 94 12.57 -10.40 5.23
C ASP A 94 12.47 -10.94 6.66
N VAL A 95 12.82 -10.09 7.62
CA VAL A 95 12.72 -10.38 9.05
C VAL A 95 11.26 -10.50 9.46
N LEU A 96 10.41 -9.57 9.02
CA LEU A 96 8.98 -9.61 9.29
C LEU A 96 8.34 -10.85 8.65
N GLN A 97 8.66 -11.16 7.39
CA GLN A 97 8.16 -12.34 6.70
C GLN A 97 8.53 -13.62 7.45
N THR A 98 9.81 -13.78 7.78
CA THR A 98 10.33 -14.93 8.54
C THR A 98 9.62 -15.05 9.89
N THR A 99 9.44 -13.92 10.56
CA THR A 99 8.82 -13.88 11.89
C THR A 99 7.36 -14.28 11.85
N ILE A 100 6.57 -13.72 10.93
CA ILE A 100 5.16 -14.08 10.76
C ILE A 100 5.02 -15.56 10.39
N ALA A 101 5.82 -16.08 9.45
CA ALA A 101 5.80 -17.50 9.10
C ALA A 101 6.06 -18.40 10.32
N SER A 102 7.04 -18.04 11.15
CA SER A 102 7.38 -18.80 12.36
C SER A 102 6.23 -18.87 13.37
N MET A 103 5.34 -17.87 13.40
CA MET A 103 4.22 -17.81 14.34
C MET A 103 3.31 -19.04 14.25
N ALA A 104 3.18 -19.65 13.07
CA ALA A 104 2.42 -20.89 12.90
C ALA A 104 2.90 -22.03 13.83
N THR A 105 4.20 -22.08 14.14
CA THR A 105 4.78 -23.09 15.05
C THR A 105 4.39 -22.87 16.52
N PHE A 106 4.05 -21.63 16.88
CA PHE A 106 3.66 -21.25 18.22
C PHE A 106 2.14 -21.31 18.45
N TYR A 107 1.37 -21.40 17.36
CA TYR A 107 -0.09 -21.40 17.35
C TYR A 107 -0.63 -22.43 16.33
N PRO A 108 -0.35 -23.74 16.54
CA PRO A 108 -0.59 -24.78 15.52
C PRO A 108 -2.05 -25.03 15.19
N ASP A 109 -2.99 -24.67 16.08
CA ASP A 109 -4.44 -24.92 15.89
C ASP A 109 -5.11 -23.91 14.95
N ALA A 110 -4.38 -22.91 14.44
CA ALA A 110 -4.87 -21.86 13.56
C ALA A 110 -5.09 -22.34 12.11
N GLY A 111 -5.83 -23.43 11.89
CA GLY A 111 -6.15 -23.91 10.53
C GLY A 111 -7.10 -22.98 9.78
N ALA A 112 -7.14 -23.05 8.44
CA ALA A 112 -8.09 -22.28 7.63
C ALA A 112 -9.29 -23.11 7.11
N GLN A 113 -9.48 -24.33 7.63
CA GLN A 113 -10.62 -25.19 7.24
C GLN A 113 -11.97 -24.57 7.60
N ASP A 114 -12.06 -23.96 8.79
CA ASP A 114 -13.19 -23.16 9.22
C ASP A 114 -12.70 -21.73 9.53
N PRO A 115 -12.93 -20.76 8.61
CA PRO A 115 -12.58 -19.37 8.83
C PRO A 115 -13.24 -18.74 10.06
N ASN A 116 -14.40 -19.25 10.48
CA ASN A 116 -15.16 -18.73 11.62
C ASN A 116 -14.80 -19.41 12.94
N SER A 117 -13.89 -20.40 12.92
CA SER A 117 -13.48 -21.07 14.13
C SER A 117 -12.82 -20.09 15.10
N ALA A 118 -13.02 -20.31 16.41
CA ALA A 118 -12.39 -19.50 17.45
C ALA A 118 -10.86 -19.47 17.32
N TYR A 119 -10.24 -20.55 16.83
CA TYR A 119 -8.79 -20.63 16.61
C TYR A 119 -8.35 -19.73 15.45
N THR A 120 -9.05 -19.76 14.32
CA THR A 120 -8.76 -18.91 13.15
C THR A 120 -8.92 -17.44 13.49
N GLN A 121 -10.05 -17.07 14.12
CA GLN A 121 -10.34 -15.69 14.53
C GLN A 121 -9.34 -15.19 15.59
N SER A 122 -8.95 -16.06 16.52
CA SER A 122 -7.90 -15.77 17.50
C SER A 122 -6.55 -15.52 16.83
N ALA A 123 -6.19 -16.30 15.80
CA ALA A 123 -4.96 -16.12 15.04
C ALA A 123 -4.95 -14.81 14.23
N LEU A 124 -6.04 -14.49 13.54
CA LEU A 124 -6.19 -13.23 12.80
C LEU A 124 -6.06 -12.01 13.74
N THR A 125 -6.74 -12.05 14.89
CA THR A 125 -6.63 -11.00 15.91
C THR A 125 -5.20 -10.91 16.48
N LYS A 126 -4.53 -12.06 16.66
CA LYS A 126 -3.14 -12.11 17.12
C LYS A 126 -2.18 -11.49 16.08
N ILE A 127 -2.43 -11.67 14.79
CA ILE A 127 -1.64 -11.05 13.72
C ILE A 127 -1.79 -9.53 13.77
N ILE A 128 -3.02 -9.01 13.87
CA ILE A 128 -3.27 -7.57 14.00
C ILE A 128 -2.52 -7.01 15.22
N ALA A 129 -2.71 -7.61 16.39
CA ALA A 129 -2.04 -7.16 17.61
C ALA A 129 -0.51 -7.19 17.47
N ASN A 130 0.05 -8.33 17.07
CA ASN A 130 1.49 -8.53 17.07
C ASN A 130 2.21 -7.74 15.99
N MET A 131 1.55 -7.32 14.90
CA MET A 131 2.22 -6.62 13.79
C MET A 131 2.99 -5.40 14.29
N SER A 132 2.35 -4.54 15.09
CA SER A 132 3.01 -3.38 15.72
C SER A 132 4.21 -3.79 16.58
N THR A 133 4.04 -4.75 17.49
CA THR A 133 5.09 -5.24 18.37
C THR A 133 6.28 -5.81 17.59
N LEU A 134 6.04 -6.60 16.55
CA LEU A 134 7.10 -7.23 15.76
C LEU A 134 7.94 -6.19 15.01
N VAL A 135 7.29 -5.22 14.38
CA VAL A 135 7.98 -4.15 13.64
C VAL A 135 8.77 -3.25 14.59
N ALA A 136 8.15 -2.79 15.68
CA ALA A 136 8.82 -1.95 16.68
C ALA A 136 9.98 -2.69 17.37
N MET A 137 9.80 -3.97 17.67
CA MET A 137 10.85 -4.82 18.23
C MET A 137 12.04 -4.94 17.27
N TRP A 138 11.82 -5.15 15.97
CA TRP A 138 12.92 -5.24 15.02
C TRP A 138 13.68 -3.92 14.90
N ALA A 139 12.99 -2.77 14.89
CA ALA A 139 13.62 -1.45 14.84
C ALA A 139 14.65 -1.23 15.98
N ARG A 140 14.40 -1.83 17.15
CA ARG A 140 15.31 -1.81 18.30
C ARG A 140 16.40 -2.87 18.22
N ILE A 141 16.04 -4.10 17.87
CA ILE A 141 16.99 -5.22 17.78
C ILE A 141 18.06 -4.93 16.72
N SER A 142 17.67 -4.41 15.56
CA SER A 142 18.60 -4.09 14.46
C SER A 142 19.62 -3.01 14.84
N THR A 143 19.31 -2.18 15.84
CA THR A 143 20.19 -1.15 16.41
C THR A 143 20.89 -1.58 17.69
N GLY A 144 20.71 -2.85 18.12
CA GLY A 144 21.40 -3.45 19.27
C GLY A 144 20.73 -3.19 20.63
N TYR A 145 19.50 -2.68 20.66
CA TYR A 145 18.76 -2.43 21.89
C TYR A 145 17.72 -3.50 22.21
N ASP A 146 17.47 -3.70 23.50
CA ASP A 146 16.36 -4.54 23.95
C ASP A 146 15.01 -3.98 23.48
N PRO A 147 14.05 -4.85 23.10
CA PRO A 147 12.69 -4.43 22.75
C PRO A 147 11.98 -3.81 23.94
N ILE A 148 11.16 -2.79 23.68
CA ILE A 148 10.32 -2.16 24.70
C ILE A 148 9.00 -2.95 24.82
N PRO A 149 8.55 -3.31 26.04
CA PRO A 149 7.27 -3.97 26.23
C PRO A 149 6.10 -3.09 25.75
N PRO A 150 5.06 -3.70 25.15
CA PRO A 150 3.87 -2.96 24.73
C PRO A 150 3.11 -2.39 25.94
N SER A 151 2.52 -1.21 25.73
CA SER A 151 1.60 -0.60 26.67
C SER A 151 0.26 -1.34 26.71
N LYS A 152 -0.40 -1.29 27.87
CA LYS A 152 -1.74 -1.84 28.12
C LYS A 152 -2.84 -0.78 28.14
N GLU A 153 -2.50 0.45 27.76
CA GLU A 153 -3.40 1.60 27.87
C GLU A 153 -3.39 2.46 26.61
N MET A 154 -2.27 2.49 25.89
CA MET A 154 -2.13 3.30 24.67
C MET A 154 -2.96 2.72 23.50
N SER A 155 -3.39 3.63 22.61
CA SER A 155 -3.92 3.24 21.30
C SER A 155 -2.86 2.52 20.47
N TYR A 156 -3.31 1.83 19.41
CA TYR A 156 -2.45 1.06 18.53
C TYR A 156 -1.30 1.91 17.95
N ALA A 157 -1.62 3.07 17.39
CA ALA A 157 -0.65 4.01 16.82
C ALA A 157 0.34 4.52 17.88
N LYS A 158 -0.17 4.95 19.05
CA LYS A 158 0.65 5.51 20.12
C LYS A 158 1.60 4.45 20.71
N ASN A 159 1.09 3.24 20.94
CA ASN A 159 1.87 2.12 21.42
C ASN A 159 3.00 1.76 20.45
N PHE A 160 2.72 1.71 19.15
CA PHE A 160 3.73 1.45 18.13
C PHE A 160 4.87 2.47 18.15
N LEU A 161 4.54 3.76 18.19
CA LEU A 161 5.53 4.83 18.20
C LEU A 161 6.36 4.79 19.49
N ALA A 162 5.72 4.65 20.65
CA ALA A 162 6.40 4.54 21.94
C ALA A 162 7.36 3.34 22.00
N MET A 163 6.94 2.17 21.50
CA MET A 163 7.82 0.98 21.44
C MET A 163 8.99 1.18 20.47
N SER A 164 8.78 1.87 19.35
CA SER A 164 9.81 2.06 18.32
C SER A 164 10.91 3.02 18.78
N PHE A 165 10.52 4.16 19.34
CA PHE A 165 11.45 5.24 19.69
C PHE A 165 11.88 5.24 21.17
N GLY A 166 11.10 4.64 22.05
CA GLY A 166 11.38 4.57 23.49
C GLY A 166 11.16 5.86 24.26
N GLU A 167 10.33 6.75 23.71
CA GLU A 167 9.88 7.98 24.33
C GLU A 167 8.37 8.17 24.09
N GLU A 168 7.76 9.06 24.86
CA GLU A 168 6.35 9.41 24.69
C GLU A 168 6.20 10.20 23.37
N PRO A 169 5.39 9.70 22.40
CA PRO A 169 5.24 10.38 21.11
C PRO A 169 4.35 11.62 21.24
N ASP A 170 4.63 12.63 20.42
CA ASP A 170 3.79 13.82 20.27
C ASP A 170 2.40 13.45 19.72
N ASP A 171 1.34 14.07 20.26
CA ASP A 171 -0.04 13.76 19.92
C ASP A 171 -0.37 14.02 18.44
N ASP A 172 0.25 15.01 17.79
CA ASP A 172 0.04 15.28 16.37
C ASP A 172 0.73 14.22 15.50
N ILE A 173 1.87 13.69 15.94
CA ILE A 173 2.54 12.56 15.29
C ILE A 173 1.73 11.27 15.45
N VAL A 174 1.13 11.04 16.62
CA VAL A 174 0.22 9.91 16.85
C VAL A 174 -0.96 9.97 15.88
N LYS A 175 -1.64 11.12 15.76
CA LYS A 175 -2.77 11.31 14.85
C LYS A 175 -2.37 11.11 13.38
N LEU A 176 -1.22 11.67 12.98
CA LEU A 176 -0.71 11.49 11.62
C LEU A 176 -0.43 10.02 11.33
N PHE A 177 0.22 9.31 12.25
CA PHE A 177 0.52 7.89 12.06
C PHE A 177 -0.74 7.03 12.04
N ASP A 178 -1.73 7.32 12.87
CA ASP A 178 -3.03 6.64 12.86
C ASP A 178 -3.75 6.82 11.51
N ALA A 179 -3.75 8.05 10.97
CA ALA A 179 -4.24 8.31 9.62
C ALA A 179 -3.48 7.53 8.55
N CYS A 180 -2.14 7.41 8.66
CA CYS A 180 -1.35 6.57 7.75
C CYS A 180 -1.76 5.10 7.82
N LEU A 181 -2.02 4.56 9.01
CA LEU A 181 -2.48 3.18 9.20
C LEU A 181 -3.86 2.98 8.56
N ILE A 182 -4.80 3.92 8.75
CA ILE A 182 -6.13 3.88 8.13
C ILE A 182 -6.00 3.89 6.59
N LEU A 183 -5.20 4.81 6.03
CA LEU A 183 -5.01 4.94 4.58
C LEU A 183 -4.40 3.68 3.93
N HIS A 184 -3.61 2.91 4.68
CA HIS A 184 -2.97 1.68 4.19
C HIS A 184 -3.72 0.41 4.59
N ALA A 185 -4.87 0.51 5.28
CA ALA A 185 -5.54 -0.64 5.85
C ALA A 185 -6.08 -1.61 4.78
N GLU A 186 -6.51 -1.09 3.63
CA GLU A 186 -7.10 -1.89 2.55
C GLU A 186 -7.01 -1.18 1.18
N HIS A 187 -6.75 -1.92 0.10
CA HIS A 187 -6.68 -1.37 -1.25
C HIS A 187 -7.03 -2.39 -2.34
N THR A 188 -8.22 -2.98 -2.23
CA THR A 188 -8.79 -4.00 -3.13
C THR A 188 -7.85 -5.21 -3.32
N ILE A 189 -7.88 -5.82 -4.50
CA ILE A 189 -7.07 -6.99 -4.86
C ILE A 189 -5.72 -6.52 -5.42
N ASN A 190 -4.95 -5.81 -4.60
CA ASN A 190 -3.54 -5.53 -4.90
C ASN A 190 -2.71 -6.83 -4.84
N ALA A 191 -1.46 -6.78 -5.30
CA ALA A 191 -0.61 -7.98 -5.45
C ALA A 191 -0.46 -8.77 -4.13
N SER A 192 -0.23 -8.10 -3.00
CA SER A 192 -0.09 -8.77 -1.70
C SER A 192 -1.41 -9.37 -1.21
N THR A 193 -2.54 -8.69 -1.40
CA THR A 193 -3.87 -9.23 -1.09
C THR A 193 -4.15 -10.47 -1.94
N PHE A 194 -3.86 -10.42 -3.25
CA PHE A 194 -4.03 -11.55 -4.14
C PHE A 194 -3.13 -12.75 -3.76
N SER A 195 -1.88 -12.50 -3.38
CA SER A 195 -0.95 -13.52 -2.87
C SER A 195 -1.48 -14.20 -1.60
N ALA A 196 -2.02 -13.40 -0.66
CA ALA A 196 -2.69 -13.91 0.54
C ALA A 196 -3.89 -14.79 0.18
N MET A 197 -4.73 -14.36 -0.77
CA MET A 197 -5.91 -15.10 -1.22
C MET A 197 -5.53 -16.43 -1.88
N VAL A 198 -4.54 -16.44 -2.77
CA VAL A 198 -4.06 -17.67 -3.42
C VAL A 198 -3.54 -18.65 -2.36
N THR A 199 -2.75 -18.19 -1.42
CA THR A 199 -2.26 -19.03 -0.31
C THR A 199 -3.41 -19.57 0.53
N ALA A 200 -4.35 -18.71 0.95
CA ALA A 200 -5.51 -19.08 1.75
C ALA A 200 -6.46 -20.05 1.02
N SER A 201 -6.56 -19.97 -0.31
CA SER A 201 -7.39 -20.88 -1.13
C SER A 201 -6.96 -22.35 -1.05
N THR A 202 -5.72 -22.60 -0.61
CA THR A 202 -5.21 -23.94 -0.34
C THR A 202 -5.50 -24.44 1.08
N LEU A 203 -6.29 -23.68 1.86
CA LEU A 203 -6.56 -23.89 3.28
C LEU A 203 -5.31 -23.76 4.18
N ALA A 204 -4.31 -23.01 3.72
CA ALA A 204 -3.14 -22.65 4.53
C ALA A 204 -3.54 -21.75 5.72
N ASN A 205 -2.85 -21.92 6.86
CA ASN A 205 -3.12 -21.15 8.08
C ASN A 205 -2.93 -19.62 7.86
N PRO A 206 -3.58 -18.76 8.67
CA PRO A 206 -3.48 -17.31 8.54
C PRO A 206 -2.05 -16.75 8.54
N PHE A 207 -1.15 -17.32 9.34
CA PHE A 207 0.24 -16.86 9.40
C PHE A 207 0.98 -17.11 8.08
N ALA A 208 0.76 -18.27 7.44
CA ALA A 208 1.33 -18.58 6.13
C ALA A 208 0.79 -17.63 5.05
N SER A 209 -0.53 -17.37 5.05
CA SER A 209 -1.17 -16.46 4.09
C SER A 209 -0.66 -15.02 4.24
N VAL A 210 -0.51 -14.52 5.47
CA VAL A 210 0.03 -13.18 5.72
C VAL A 210 1.52 -13.13 5.43
N SER A 211 2.30 -14.18 5.71
CA SER A 211 3.71 -14.27 5.30
C SER A 211 3.90 -14.20 3.78
N ALA A 212 3.02 -14.84 3.01
CA ALA A 212 3.04 -14.71 1.55
C ALA A 212 2.75 -13.28 1.11
N ALA A 213 1.77 -12.63 1.73
CA ALA A 213 1.43 -11.23 1.49
C ALA A 213 2.60 -10.28 1.79
N VAL A 214 3.27 -10.45 2.93
CA VAL A 214 4.44 -9.64 3.34
C VAL A 214 5.57 -9.78 2.31
N GLY A 215 5.89 -11.00 1.86
CA GLY A 215 6.89 -11.22 0.82
C GLY A 215 6.53 -10.56 -0.51
N THR A 216 5.26 -10.60 -0.90
CA THR A 216 4.80 -9.89 -2.10
C THR A 216 4.82 -8.37 -1.94
N LEU A 217 4.52 -7.86 -0.74
CA LEU A 217 4.55 -6.43 -0.42
C LEU A 217 5.99 -5.87 -0.44
N ALA A 218 6.98 -6.67 -0.07
CA ALA A 218 8.38 -6.26 -0.02
C ALA A 218 8.99 -5.85 -1.37
N GLY A 219 8.38 -6.24 -2.50
CA GLY A 219 8.91 -5.89 -3.82
C GLY A 219 8.82 -4.39 -4.12
N SER A 220 9.84 -3.82 -4.77
CA SER A 220 9.92 -2.40 -5.16
C SER A 220 8.74 -1.92 -6.02
N LEU A 221 8.10 -2.80 -6.80
CA LEU A 221 6.92 -2.46 -7.61
C LEU A 221 5.61 -2.47 -6.82
N HIS A 222 5.67 -2.64 -5.49
CA HIS A 222 4.51 -2.64 -4.60
C HIS A 222 4.81 -1.83 -3.33
N GLY A 223 4.94 -2.44 -2.16
CA GLY A 223 5.16 -1.72 -0.90
C GLY A 223 6.58 -1.18 -0.72
N GLY A 224 7.58 -1.77 -1.39
CA GLY A 224 8.96 -1.27 -1.38
C GLY A 224 9.11 0.12 -2.02
N ALA A 225 8.13 0.54 -2.82
CA ALA A 225 8.15 1.84 -3.49
C ALA A 225 8.28 3.02 -2.53
N ASN A 226 7.73 2.93 -1.31
CA ASN A 226 7.81 4.01 -0.33
C ASN A 226 9.26 4.25 0.16
N GLU A 227 10.01 3.18 0.39
CA GLU A 227 11.44 3.26 0.72
C GLU A 227 12.24 3.78 -0.47
N ASP A 228 11.93 3.29 -1.66
CA ASP A 228 12.56 3.73 -2.90
C ASP A 228 12.30 5.22 -3.21
N VAL A 229 11.15 5.78 -2.81
CA VAL A 229 10.89 7.23 -2.85
C VAL A 229 11.83 7.98 -1.93
N LEU A 230 12.03 7.52 -0.69
CA LEU A 230 12.93 8.18 0.27
C LEU A 230 14.38 8.13 -0.23
N ASN A 231 14.84 6.98 -0.68
CA ASN A 231 16.16 6.83 -1.30
C ASN A 231 16.34 7.77 -2.51
N MET A 232 15.30 7.89 -3.35
CA MET A 232 15.31 8.81 -4.48
C MET A 232 15.41 10.28 -4.03
N LEU A 233 14.70 10.68 -2.97
CA LEU A 233 14.78 12.03 -2.42
C LEU A 233 16.18 12.31 -1.83
N ASP A 234 16.79 11.34 -1.16
CA ASP A 234 18.16 11.43 -0.65
C ASP A 234 19.19 11.56 -1.78
N GLU A 235 19.04 10.80 -2.87
CA GLU A 235 19.86 10.92 -4.08
C GLU A 235 19.74 12.30 -4.75
N ILE A 236 18.53 12.88 -4.77
CA ILE A 236 18.27 14.22 -5.30
C ILE A 236 18.93 15.29 -4.42
N GLY A 237 18.82 15.15 -3.09
CA GLY A 237 19.34 16.06 -2.09
C GLY A 237 18.59 17.40 -2.03
N GLU A 238 18.77 18.26 -3.03
CA GLU A 238 18.20 19.61 -3.06
C GLU A 238 17.19 19.80 -4.20
N VAL A 239 16.18 20.66 -3.97
CA VAL A 239 15.11 20.96 -4.95
C VAL A 239 15.64 21.37 -6.33
N LYS A 240 16.75 22.11 -6.40
CA LYS A 240 17.37 22.54 -7.66
C LYS A 240 17.86 21.37 -8.54
N ASN A 241 18.13 20.21 -7.94
CA ASN A 241 18.61 19.01 -8.64
C ASN A 241 17.48 18.15 -9.23
N VAL A 242 16.23 18.36 -8.78
CA VAL A 242 15.06 17.53 -9.15
C VAL A 242 14.94 17.41 -10.67
N ARG A 243 14.99 18.53 -11.39
CA ARG A 243 14.78 18.53 -12.84
C ARG A 243 15.84 17.68 -13.57
N ALA A 244 17.12 17.92 -13.29
CA ALA A 244 18.21 17.20 -13.92
C ALA A 244 18.18 15.70 -13.58
N TYR A 245 17.84 15.36 -12.34
CA TYR A 245 17.71 13.97 -11.89
C TYR A 245 16.60 13.23 -12.65
N ILE A 246 15.41 13.82 -12.72
CA ILE A 246 14.25 13.25 -13.42
C ILE A 246 14.53 13.12 -14.92
N GLU A 247 15.08 14.16 -15.56
CA GLU A 247 15.47 14.12 -16.99
C GLU A 247 16.48 12.99 -17.27
N ASN A 248 17.44 12.78 -16.37
CA ASN A 248 18.41 11.68 -16.49
C ASN A 248 17.77 10.29 -16.31
N ARG A 249 16.90 10.09 -15.31
CA ARG A 249 16.20 8.81 -15.10
C ARG A 249 15.36 8.45 -16.32
N LEU A 250 14.60 9.41 -16.84
CA LEU A 250 13.75 9.20 -18.02
C LEU A 250 14.57 8.91 -19.29
N LYS A 251 15.66 9.65 -19.53
CA LYS A 251 16.58 9.40 -20.66
C LYS A 251 17.12 7.96 -20.62
N ASN A 252 17.39 7.44 -19.43
CA ASN A 252 17.91 6.09 -19.23
C ASN A 252 16.82 5.03 -19.04
N LYS A 253 15.54 5.39 -19.20
CA LYS A 253 14.39 4.49 -18.97
C LYS A 253 14.40 3.84 -17.57
N ALA A 254 14.92 4.57 -16.59
CA ALA A 254 14.92 4.16 -15.19
C ALA A 254 13.59 4.55 -14.52
N VAL A 255 13.19 3.79 -13.49
CA VAL A 255 11.96 4.02 -12.74
C VAL A 255 12.07 5.31 -11.92
N ILE A 256 10.98 6.09 -11.90
CA ILE A 256 10.78 7.20 -10.97
C ILE A 256 9.78 6.72 -9.92
N TRP A 257 10.24 6.65 -8.68
CA TRP A 257 9.42 6.25 -7.55
C TRP A 257 8.60 7.47 -7.09
N GLY A 258 7.28 7.33 -6.84
CA GLY A 258 6.44 8.46 -6.43
C GLY A 258 5.10 8.53 -7.18
N PRO A 259 4.65 9.71 -7.67
CA PRO A 259 3.31 9.86 -8.24
C PRO A 259 3.15 8.94 -9.45
N GLY A 260 2.22 8.00 -9.29
CA GLY A 260 2.05 6.85 -10.17
C GLY A 260 1.82 7.25 -11.63
N GLY A 261 2.75 6.81 -12.49
CA GLY A 261 2.26 5.99 -13.57
C GLY A 261 1.69 4.76 -12.89
N GLY A 262 0.36 4.64 -12.87
CA GLY A 262 -0.39 3.65 -12.09
C GLY A 262 0.04 2.19 -12.33
N CYS A 263 -0.83 1.23 -12.03
CA CYS A 263 -0.49 -0.20 -12.03
C CYS A 263 0.13 -0.77 -13.33
N SER A 264 0.22 0.01 -14.41
CA SER A 264 0.81 -0.37 -15.71
C SER A 264 1.99 0.52 -16.19
N GLY A 265 2.51 1.45 -15.39
CA GLY A 265 3.82 2.08 -15.62
C GLY A 265 3.83 3.56 -16.05
N PHE A 266 3.10 3.97 -17.09
CA PHE A 266 2.99 5.38 -17.53
C PHE A 266 1.56 5.90 -17.33
N SER A 267 1.39 7.20 -17.08
CA SER A 267 0.07 7.88 -17.05
C SER A 267 0.10 9.11 -17.95
N TYR A 268 -1.05 9.48 -18.52
CA TYR A 268 -1.17 10.72 -19.30
C TYR A 268 -1.42 11.89 -18.35
N GLY A 269 -0.51 12.85 -18.32
CA GLY A 269 -0.67 14.12 -17.60
C GLY A 269 -0.91 15.27 -18.57
N PHE A 270 -1.88 16.13 -18.27
CA PHE A 270 -2.05 17.42 -18.93
C PHE A 270 -1.78 18.54 -17.94
N THR A 271 -1.01 19.53 -18.37
CA THR A 271 -0.79 20.77 -17.63
C THR A 271 -0.83 21.95 -18.59
N PHE A 272 -1.11 23.13 -18.06
CA PHE A 272 -1.03 24.37 -18.83
C PHE A 272 0.39 24.94 -18.71
N ASP A 273 0.90 25.47 -19.81
CA ASP A 273 2.15 26.22 -19.84
C ASP A 273 1.91 27.51 -20.63
N ASP A 274 2.52 28.60 -20.20
CA ASP A 274 2.34 29.91 -20.82
C ASP A 274 3.12 30.03 -22.14
N LYS A 275 4.13 29.17 -22.34
CA LYS A 275 4.99 29.15 -23.54
C LYS A 275 5.43 27.74 -23.90
N GLN A 276 5.55 27.47 -25.21
CA GLN A 276 6.27 26.30 -25.72
C GLN A 276 7.75 26.40 -25.38
N LYS A 277 8.33 25.35 -24.79
CA LYS A 277 9.76 25.28 -24.44
C LYS A 277 10.57 24.82 -25.66
N GLU A 278 11.87 25.12 -25.64
CA GLU A 278 12.78 24.70 -26.69
C GLU A 278 12.86 23.16 -26.77
N GLY A 279 12.57 22.62 -27.97
CA GLY A 279 12.54 21.17 -28.22
C GLY A 279 11.14 20.54 -28.18
N ASP A 280 10.15 21.20 -27.59
CA ASP A 280 8.78 20.68 -27.58
C ASP A 280 8.24 20.49 -28.99
N SER A 281 7.51 19.40 -29.19
CA SER A 281 6.75 19.15 -30.41
C SER A 281 5.33 19.65 -30.23
N GLY A 282 4.90 20.55 -31.10
CA GLY A 282 3.59 21.20 -31.01
C GLY A 282 2.66 20.85 -32.15
N VAL A 283 1.37 20.70 -31.84
CA VAL A 283 0.29 20.72 -32.84
C VAL A 283 -0.72 21.79 -32.44
N ALA A 284 -1.05 22.68 -33.38
CA ALA A 284 -2.07 23.70 -33.20
C ALA A 284 -3.36 23.26 -33.92
N LYS A 285 -4.47 23.21 -33.19
CA LYS A 285 -5.78 22.88 -33.77
C LYS A 285 -6.87 23.67 -33.04
N ASN A 286 -7.77 24.29 -33.80
CA ASN A 286 -8.90 25.08 -33.29
C ASN A 286 -8.52 26.17 -32.27
N GLY A 287 -7.36 26.80 -32.43
CA GLY A 287 -6.89 27.87 -31.54
C GLY A 287 -6.23 27.38 -30.23
N VAL A 288 -6.14 26.06 -30.01
CA VAL A 288 -5.41 25.47 -28.89
C VAL A 288 -4.08 24.91 -29.38
N GLN A 289 -3.01 25.24 -28.68
CA GLN A 289 -1.68 24.70 -28.92
C GLN A 289 -1.42 23.57 -27.93
N LEU A 290 -1.38 22.33 -28.42
CA LEU A 290 -0.93 21.19 -27.64
C LEU A 290 0.56 21.02 -27.85
N VAL A 291 1.33 21.10 -26.78
CA VAL A 291 2.78 20.86 -26.79
C VAL A 291 3.08 19.58 -26.03
N VAL A 292 4.00 18.80 -26.59
CA VAL A 292 4.49 17.56 -26.01
C VAL A 292 5.99 17.70 -25.88
N ASP A 293 6.51 17.51 -24.68
CA ASP A 293 7.95 17.56 -24.46
C ASP A 293 8.65 16.44 -25.28
N PRO A 294 9.92 16.62 -25.66
CA PRO A 294 10.64 15.67 -26.51
C PRO A 294 10.62 14.22 -26.01
N MET A 295 10.51 14.05 -24.68
CA MET A 295 10.65 12.78 -24.01
C MET A 295 9.31 12.05 -23.91
N SER A 296 8.19 12.76 -23.71
CA SER A 296 6.85 12.20 -23.86
C SER A 296 6.52 11.89 -25.32
N TYR A 297 7.05 12.70 -26.26
CA TYR A 297 6.76 12.56 -27.69
C TYR A 297 7.06 11.16 -28.23
N GLN A 298 8.16 10.54 -27.79
CA GLN A 298 8.55 9.19 -28.24
C GLN A 298 7.50 8.10 -27.91
N TYR A 299 6.69 8.31 -26.87
CA TYR A 299 5.64 7.38 -26.43
C TYR A 299 4.27 7.72 -27.04
N LEU A 300 4.12 8.92 -27.60
CA LEU A 300 2.89 9.47 -28.14
C LEU A 300 2.89 9.52 -29.67
N ILE A 301 3.88 8.93 -30.35
CA ILE A 301 3.98 8.94 -31.81
C ILE A 301 2.75 8.26 -32.41
N GLY A 302 1.96 9.01 -33.17
CA GLY A 302 0.72 8.51 -33.78
C GLY A 302 -0.47 8.43 -32.83
N ALA A 303 -0.33 8.88 -31.57
CA ALA A 303 -1.45 9.02 -30.66
C ALA A 303 -2.38 10.16 -31.10
N THR A 304 -3.68 9.99 -30.88
CA THR A 304 -4.66 11.07 -31.06
C THR A 304 -5.19 11.54 -29.72
N ALA A 305 -5.47 12.84 -29.64
CA ALA A 305 -6.11 13.47 -28.50
C ALA A 305 -7.48 13.97 -28.93
N ASP A 306 -8.52 13.47 -28.28
CA ASP A 306 -9.90 13.91 -28.50
C ASP A 306 -10.45 14.57 -27.24
N TYR A 307 -11.44 15.44 -27.41
CA TYR A 307 -12.14 16.09 -26.32
C TYR A 307 -13.57 15.57 -26.29
N LEU A 308 -13.96 15.01 -25.15
CA LEU A 308 -15.25 14.36 -24.96
C LEU A 308 -16.05 15.13 -23.91
N GLU A 309 -17.24 15.57 -24.29
CA GLU A 309 -18.25 16.13 -23.39
C GLU A 309 -19.42 15.15 -23.30
N ASP A 310 -19.65 14.63 -22.10
CA ASP A 310 -20.78 13.75 -21.81
C ASP A 310 -21.51 14.24 -20.55
N LEU A 311 -22.53 13.50 -20.10
CA LEU A 311 -23.26 13.81 -18.87
C LEU A 311 -22.37 13.79 -17.60
N GLN A 312 -21.10 13.38 -17.71
CA GLN A 312 -20.11 13.27 -16.65
C GLN A 312 -19.04 14.37 -16.74
N GLY A 313 -19.19 15.32 -17.67
CA GLY A 313 -18.33 16.51 -17.81
C GLY A 313 -17.45 16.47 -19.08
N SER A 314 -16.49 17.39 -19.13
CA SER A 314 -15.63 17.58 -20.30
C SER A 314 -14.18 17.21 -20.00
N ARG A 315 -13.57 16.33 -20.83
CA ARG A 315 -12.20 15.82 -20.63
C ARG A 315 -11.49 15.53 -21.94
N PHE A 316 -10.15 15.53 -21.89
CA PHE A 316 -9.32 14.99 -22.98
C PHE A 316 -9.12 13.48 -22.83
N ILE A 317 -9.23 12.76 -23.94
CA ILE A 317 -8.97 11.32 -24.05
C ILE A 317 -7.83 11.12 -25.03
N ILE A 318 -6.82 10.34 -24.64
CA ILE A 318 -5.70 9.97 -25.51
C ILE A 318 -5.91 8.55 -26.03
N HIS A 319 -5.97 8.41 -27.36
CA HIS A 319 -5.88 7.12 -28.03
C HIS A 319 -4.45 6.93 -28.51
N ASN A 320 -3.68 6.13 -27.77
CA ASN A 320 -2.29 5.85 -28.10
C ASN A 320 -2.13 4.46 -28.73
N PRO A 321 -1.80 4.35 -30.02
CA PRO A 321 -1.62 3.06 -30.69
C PRO A 321 -0.40 2.29 -30.17
N ASN A 322 0.50 2.95 -29.43
CA ASN A 322 1.67 2.29 -28.85
C ASN A 322 1.38 1.66 -27.48
N ALA A 323 0.23 1.97 -26.86
CA ALA A 323 -0.12 1.40 -25.57
C ALA A 323 -0.44 -0.10 -25.69
N LYS A 324 0.38 -0.96 -25.06
CA LYS A 324 0.26 -2.42 -25.09
C LYS A 324 -0.65 -2.97 -24.00
N THR A 325 -0.63 -2.35 -22.82
CA THR A 325 -1.50 -2.73 -21.69
C THR A 325 -2.03 -1.47 -21.04
N THR A 326 -3.23 -1.56 -20.47
CA THR A 326 -3.87 -0.49 -19.69
C THR A 326 -4.34 -1.04 -18.35
N CYS A 327 -4.22 -0.24 -17.30
CA CYS A 327 -4.75 -0.61 -15.99
C CYS A 327 -6.29 -0.67 -16.03
N GLY A 328 -6.91 -1.47 -15.17
CA GLY A 328 -8.36 -1.61 -15.07
C GLY A 328 -9.11 -0.30 -14.79
N CYS A 329 -8.46 0.70 -14.17
CA CYS A 329 -9.01 2.04 -14.00
C CYS A 329 -8.75 3.00 -15.19
N GLY A 330 -8.01 2.56 -16.21
CA GLY A 330 -7.71 3.31 -17.42
C GLY A 330 -6.71 4.46 -17.26
N SER A 331 -6.21 4.72 -16.04
CA SER A 331 -5.33 5.86 -15.74
C SER A 331 -3.86 5.64 -16.08
N SER A 332 -3.47 4.40 -16.37
CA SER A 332 -2.08 4.07 -16.71
C SER A 332 -1.97 3.00 -17.80
N PHE A 333 -0.84 3.01 -18.49
CA PHE A 333 -0.54 2.17 -19.64
C PHE A 333 0.95 1.81 -19.74
N SER A 334 1.26 0.74 -20.47
CA SER A 334 2.63 0.38 -20.85
C SER A 334 2.83 0.53 -22.36
N VAL A 335 4.04 0.81 -22.82
CA VAL A 335 4.42 0.97 -24.24
C VAL A 335 5.45 -0.08 -24.67
#